data_AF-A0A0B4RCP6-F1
#
_entry.id   AF-A0A0B4RCP6-F1
#
_cell.length_a   1.000
_cell.length_b   1.000
_cell.length_c   1.000
_cell.angle_alpha   90.00
_cell.angle_beta   90.00
_cell.angle_gamma   90.00
#
_symmetry.space_group_name_H-M   'P 1'
#
loop_
_entity.id
_entity.type
_entity.pdbx_description
1 polymer ?
#
loop_
_entity_poly.entity_id
_entity_poly.type
_entity_poly.pdbx_seq_one_letter_code
_entity_poly.pdbx_strand_id
1 'polypeptide(L)'
;MKIAKKFTLLLFLILLMLGACTTPEFEPYKGRSLTVAVLGTSPEVNEKQIDFEEISFGKFTTDELKKYDAVFITIEKLSQAAESQYSSTYLESHIPFFFIESNKGEYPFIDSNLAYEEAREIPYHNYYATGFLETTENVRKTWTFDLYNDEVNEENIKELFSRIFKTIEENPGNALLD
;
A
#
# COMPACT_ATOMS: atom_id res chain seq x y z
N MET A 1 5.54 -42.62 -44.63
CA MET A 1 4.46 -41.87 -43.93
C MET A 1 4.39 -42.07 -42.39
N LYS A 2 5.27 -42.86 -41.74
CA LYS A 2 5.31 -43.01 -40.27
C LYS A 2 6.31 -42.06 -39.58
N ILE A 3 7.39 -41.69 -40.27
CA ILE A 3 8.45 -40.80 -39.75
C ILE A 3 7.98 -39.35 -39.68
N ALA A 4 7.28 -38.86 -40.73
CA ALA A 4 6.72 -37.51 -40.75
C ALA A 4 5.74 -37.25 -39.59
N LYS A 5 4.86 -38.22 -39.27
CA LYS A 5 3.90 -38.11 -38.15
C LYS A 5 4.58 -38.04 -36.77
N LYS A 6 5.72 -38.71 -36.58
CA LYS A 6 6.51 -38.63 -35.33
C LYS A 6 7.18 -37.26 -35.18
N PHE A 7 7.64 -36.68 -36.28
CA PHE A 7 8.23 -35.34 -36.30
C PHE A 7 7.20 -34.24 -36.01
N THR A 8 5.99 -34.36 -36.56
CA THR A 8 4.88 -33.42 -36.28
C THR A 8 4.43 -33.49 -34.82
N LEU A 9 4.37 -34.69 -34.22
CA LEU A 9 4.03 -34.87 -32.80
C LEU A 9 5.10 -34.27 -31.88
N LEU A 10 6.39 -34.44 -32.21
CA LEU A 10 7.50 -33.87 -31.45
C LEU A 10 7.51 -32.34 -31.52
N LEU A 11 7.21 -31.76 -32.69
CA LEU A 11 7.10 -30.31 -32.87
C LEU A 11 5.95 -29.72 -32.06
N PHE A 12 4.81 -30.42 -31.98
CA PHE A 12 3.67 -30.00 -31.18
C PHE A 12 3.95 -30.06 -29.66
N LEU A 13 4.75 -31.04 -29.22
CA LEU A 13 5.20 -31.16 -27.82
C LEU A 13 6.16 -30.04 -27.41
N ILE A 14 7.03 -29.60 -28.34
CA ILE A 14 7.96 -28.47 -28.12
C ILE A 14 7.21 -27.14 -28.06
N LEU A 15 6.16 -26.97 -28.86
CA LEU A 15 5.29 -25.77 -28.82
C LEU A 15 4.51 -25.64 -27.50
N LEU A 16 4.14 -26.75 -26.85
CA LEU A 16 3.47 -26.75 -25.54
C LEU A 16 4.39 -26.35 -24.38
N MET A 17 5.72 -26.44 -24.56
CA MET A 17 6.72 -26.06 -23.55
C MET A 17 7.14 -24.58 -23.64
N LEU A 18 6.66 -23.84 -24.65
CA LEU A 18 6.93 -22.41 -24.85
C LEU A 18 5.92 -21.50 -24.12
N GLY A 19 5.17 -22.03 -23.15
CA GLY A 19 4.48 -21.22 -22.16
C GLY A 19 5.51 -20.49 -21.29
N ALA A 20 6.12 -19.45 -21.84
CA ALA A 20 7.02 -18.56 -21.13
C ALA A 20 6.22 -17.98 -19.96
N CYS A 21 6.62 -18.32 -18.74
CA CYS A 21 6.23 -17.57 -17.56
C CYS A 21 6.82 -16.18 -17.76
N THR A 22 6.02 -15.24 -18.26
CA THR A 22 6.42 -13.84 -18.34
C THR A 22 6.36 -13.31 -16.92
N THR A 23 7.50 -13.26 -16.25
CA THR A 23 7.62 -12.46 -15.02
C THR A 23 7.36 -11.01 -15.40
N PRO A 24 6.36 -10.34 -14.81
CA PRO A 24 6.08 -8.95 -15.12
C PRO A 24 7.31 -8.11 -14.77
N GLU A 25 7.69 -7.18 -15.64
CA GLU A 25 8.71 -6.19 -15.32
C GLU A 25 8.01 -5.02 -14.61
N PHE A 26 8.17 -4.94 -13.29
CA PHE A 26 7.59 -3.87 -12.50
C PHE A 26 8.46 -2.61 -12.56
N GLU A 27 7.83 -1.46 -12.82
CA GLU A 27 8.53 -0.18 -12.83
C GLU A 27 8.71 0.33 -11.39
N PRO A 28 9.96 0.48 -10.90
CA PRO A 28 10.20 1.00 -9.56
C PRO A 28 9.88 2.49 -9.50
N TYR A 29 9.54 2.97 -8.31
CA TYR A 29 9.35 4.40 -8.08
C TYR A 29 10.68 5.18 -8.24
N LYS A 30 10.66 6.24 -9.05
CA LYS A 30 11.83 7.08 -9.39
C LYS A 30 11.63 8.58 -9.09
N GLY A 31 10.60 8.92 -8.34
CA GLY A 31 10.28 10.30 -8.00
C GLY A 31 11.19 10.89 -6.93
N ARG A 32 10.73 11.97 -6.29
CA ARG A 32 11.49 12.64 -5.22
C ARG A 32 11.71 11.73 -4.00
N SER A 33 12.64 12.12 -3.13
CA SER A 33 12.76 11.50 -1.81
C SER A 33 11.49 11.74 -0.98
N LEU A 34 11.07 10.71 -0.24
CA LEU A 34 9.94 10.75 0.67
C LEU A 34 10.40 10.35 2.07
N THR A 35 9.91 11.05 3.09
CA THR A 35 10.07 10.67 4.50
C THR A 35 8.72 10.17 5.02
N VAL A 36 8.66 8.89 5.39
CA VAL A 36 7.42 8.22 5.78
C VAL A 36 7.50 7.81 7.25
N ALA A 37 6.56 8.26 8.06
CA ALA A 37 6.41 7.77 9.42
C ALA A 37 5.81 6.36 9.42
N VAL A 38 6.27 5.48 10.31
CA VAL A 38 5.76 4.11 10.41
C VAL A 38 5.30 3.82 11.83
N LEU A 39 4.02 3.48 12.00
CA LEU A 39 3.51 2.81 13.19
C LEU A 39 3.66 1.28 13.01
N GLY A 40 4.69 0.74 13.64
CA GLY A 40 5.09 -0.67 13.55
C GLY A 40 6.40 -0.83 12.79
N THR A 41 6.58 -1.97 12.12
CA THR A 41 7.85 -2.32 11.47
C THR A 41 7.92 -1.73 10.07
N SER A 42 9.03 -1.09 9.73
CA SER A 42 9.22 -0.53 8.38
C SER A 42 9.21 -1.63 7.30
N PRO A 43 8.52 -1.41 6.16
CA PRO A 43 8.50 -2.39 5.08
C PRO A 43 9.84 -2.45 4.34
N GLU A 44 10.17 -3.63 3.81
CA GLU A 44 11.33 -3.81 2.94
C GLU A 44 11.00 -3.43 1.49
N VAL A 45 11.68 -2.42 0.96
CA VAL A 45 11.43 -1.87 -0.40
C VAL A 45 12.72 -1.77 -1.21
N ASN A 46 12.61 -1.58 -2.53
CA ASN A 46 13.77 -1.45 -3.42
C ASN A 46 14.29 0.00 -3.51
N GLU A 47 13.43 0.96 -3.20
CA GLU A 47 13.63 2.40 -3.36
C GLU A 47 14.53 2.96 -2.25
N LYS A 48 15.78 3.24 -2.59
CA LYS A 48 16.77 3.80 -1.63
C LYS A 48 16.48 5.24 -1.22
N GLN A 49 15.62 5.94 -1.96
CA GLN A 49 15.27 7.33 -1.69
C GLN A 49 14.09 7.50 -0.71
N ILE A 50 13.54 6.39 -0.20
CA ILE A 50 12.50 6.40 0.81
C ILE A 50 13.15 6.26 2.18
N ASP A 51 12.89 7.22 3.06
CA ASP A 51 13.34 7.21 4.44
C ASP A 51 12.16 6.85 5.35
N PHE A 52 12.30 5.78 6.13
CA PHE A 52 11.29 5.35 7.08
C PHE A 52 11.71 5.75 8.49
N GLU A 53 10.86 6.49 9.20
CA GLU A 53 11.03 6.75 10.63
C GLU A 53 9.95 6.00 11.42
N GLU A 54 10.37 4.99 12.17
CA GLU A 54 9.47 4.31 13.09
C GLU A 54 9.10 5.23 14.26
N ILE A 55 7.79 5.42 14.45
CA ILE A 55 7.24 6.25 15.52
C ILE A 55 6.42 5.41 16.49
N SER A 56 6.24 5.94 17.69
CA SER A 56 5.32 5.40 18.68
C SER A 56 4.02 6.20 18.66
N PHE A 57 2.95 5.63 19.23
CA PHE A 57 1.69 6.35 19.43
C PHE A 57 1.83 7.65 20.25
N GLY A 58 2.86 7.78 21.10
CA GLY A 58 3.13 9.04 21.80
C GLY A 58 3.53 10.20 20.88
N LYS A 59 3.99 9.90 19.65
CA LYS A 59 4.28 10.87 18.58
C LYS A 59 3.21 10.86 17.49
N PHE A 60 2.13 10.11 17.64
CA PHE A 60 1.06 10.02 16.65
C PHE A 60 0.05 11.15 16.87
N THR A 61 0.50 12.37 16.57
CA THR A 61 -0.28 13.60 16.74
C THR A 61 -0.16 14.46 15.48
N THR A 62 -1.19 15.25 15.19
CA THR A 62 -1.23 16.16 14.03
C THR A 62 0.03 17.01 13.87
N ASP A 63 0.59 17.55 14.96
CA ASP A 63 1.77 18.41 14.89
C ASP A 63 3.07 17.65 14.62
N GLU A 64 3.26 16.50 15.26
CA GLU A 64 4.44 15.65 15.03
C GLU A 64 4.44 15.05 13.61
N LEU A 65 3.25 14.83 13.04
CA LEU A 65 3.09 14.20 11.73
C LEU A 65 3.33 15.13 10.54
N LYS A 66 3.15 16.44 10.69
CA LYS A 66 3.29 17.45 9.60
C LYS A 66 4.66 17.45 8.88
N LYS A 67 5.70 16.92 9.51
CA LYS A 67 7.05 16.86 8.93
C LYS A 67 7.25 15.68 7.97
N TYR A 68 6.29 14.75 7.89
CA TYR A 68 6.35 13.57 7.02
C TYR A 68 5.51 13.76 5.77
N ASP A 69 5.88 13.05 4.71
CA ASP A 69 5.11 12.99 3.48
C ASP A 69 3.88 12.07 3.58
N ALA A 70 3.96 11.05 4.44
CA ALA A 70 2.88 10.09 4.69
C ALA A 70 3.08 9.35 6.02
N VAL A 71 2.06 8.59 6.43
CA VAL A 71 2.16 7.62 7.53
C VAL A 71 1.74 6.24 7.09
N PHE A 72 2.54 5.22 7.41
CA PHE A 72 2.17 3.82 7.29
C PHE A 72 1.78 3.25 8.65
N ILE A 73 0.68 2.51 8.69
CA ILE A 73 0.23 1.73 9.83
C ILE A 73 0.28 0.27 9.40
N THR A 74 1.15 -0.51 10.02
CA THR A 74 1.33 -1.93 9.68
C THR A 74 0.38 -2.81 10.48
N ILE A 75 0.21 -4.06 10.02
CA ILE A 75 -0.72 -5.05 10.60
C ILE A 75 -0.63 -5.15 12.13
N GLU A 76 0.58 -5.06 12.66
CA GLU A 76 0.90 -5.14 14.09
C GLU A 76 0.22 -4.05 14.93
N LYS A 77 -0.15 -2.93 14.30
CA LYS A 77 -0.65 -1.71 14.94
C LYS A 77 -2.06 -1.31 14.50
N LEU A 78 -2.67 -1.97 13.51
CA LEU A 78 -3.97 -1.58 12.97
C LEU A 78 -5.07 -1.51 14.05
N SER A 79 -5.17 -2.53 14.89
CA SER A 79 -6.17 -2.58 15.98
C SER A 79 -6.04 -1.39 16.93
N GLN A 80 -4.81 -1.12 17.42
CA GLN A 80 -4.55 0.01 18.31
C GLN A 80 -4.73 1.36 17.61
N ALA A 81 -4.36 1.46 16.34
CA ALA A 81 -4.48 2.68 15.56
C ALA A 81 -5.94 3.06 15.25
N ALA A 82 -6.85 2.10 15.29
CA ALA A 82 -8.29 2.31 15.18
C ALA A 82 -8.97 2.72 16.50
N GLU A 83 -8.23 2.84 17.61
CA GLU A 83 -8.81 3.36 18.84
C GLU A 83 -9.34 4.78 18.65
N SER A 84 -10.52 5.05 19.22
CA SER A 84 -11.28 6.29 19.01
C SER A 84 -10.49 7.57 19.28
N GLN A 85 -9.49 7.54 20.17
CA GLN A 85 -8.63 8.67 20.50
C GLN A 85 -7.77 9.15 19.31
N TYR A 86 -7.57 8.33 18.28
CA TYR A 86 -6.72 8.66 17.13
C TYR A 86 -7.50 9.16 15.93
N SER A 87 -8.84 9.07 15.92
CA SER A 87 -9.67 9.42 14.75
C SER A 87 -9.44 10.85 14.27
N SER A 88 -9.28 11.81 15.19
CA SER A 88 -9.00 13.21 14.84
C SER A 88 -7.63 13.39 14.19
N THR A 89 -6.63 12.56 14.53
CA THR A 89 -5.30 12.64 13.92
C THR A 89 -5.38 12.38 12.42
N TYR A 90 -6.17 11.38 12.00
CA TYR A 90 -6.38 11.09 10.58
C TYR A 90 -7.09 12.24 9.83
N LEU A 91 -8.07 12.86 10.47
CA LEU A 91 -8.91 13.90 9.87
C LEU A 91 -8.21 15.27 9.83
N GLU A 92 -7.28 15.54 10.75
CA GLU A 92 -6.69 16.87 10.94
C GLU A 92 -5.22 16.97 10.52
N SER A 93 -4.52 15.84 10.29
CA SER A 93 -3.10 15.87 9.88
C SER A 93 -2.90 16.36 8.45
N HIS A 94 -3.90 16.16 7.59
CA HIS A 94 -3.86 16.56 6.18
C HIS A 94 -2.64 16.03 5.40
N ILE A 95 -2.16 14.83 5.77
CA ILE A 95 -1.17 14.03 5.06
C ILE A 95 -1.78 12.65 4.78
N PRO A 96 -1.34 11.92 3.75
CA PRO A 96 -1.88 10.61 3.45
C PRO A 96 -1.46 9.56 4.48
N PHE A 97 -2.41 8.73 4.90
CA PHE A 97 -2.22 7.56 5.75
C PHE A 97 -2.44 6.30 4.93
N PHE A 98 -1.64 5.25 5.16
CA PHE A 98 -1.81 3.94 4.53
C PHE A 98 -1.88 2.85 5.57
N PHE A 99 -2.96 2.07 5.51
CA PHE A 99 -3.24 0.92 6.37
C PHE A 99 -2.79 -0.33 5.62
N ILE A 100 -1.63 -0.86 6.00
CA ILE A 100 -0.93 -1.95 5.32
C ILE A 100 -1.41 -3.29 5.89
N GLU A 101 -1.62 -4.26 5.01
CA GLU A 101 -2.15 -5.60 5.28
C GLU A 101 -3.56 -5.58 5.90
N SER A 102 -4.42 -4.72 5.34
CA SER A 102 -5.82 -4.58 5.76
C SER A 102 -6.78 -4.48 4.58
N ASN A 103 -7.76 -5.38 4.57
CA ASN A 103 -8.89 -5.35 3.65
C ASN A 103 -10.16 -4.73 4.29
N LYS A 104 -10.02 -3.96 5.37
CA LYS A 104 -11.15 -3.33 6.09
C LYS A 104 -11.43 -1.88 5.69
N GLY A 105 -10.65 -1.35 4.74
CA GLY A 105 -10.73 0.04 4.32
C GLY A 105 -10.23 1.02 5.39
N GLU A 106 -10.61 2.29 5.24
CA GLU A 106 -10.25 3.41 6.10
C GLU A 106 -11.23 3.64 7.27
N TYR A 107 -12.49 3.20 7.12
CA TYR A 107 -13.57 3.48 8.08
C TYR A 107 -13.25 3.16 9.55
N PRO A 108 -12.67 2.00 9.91
CA PRO A 108 -12.36 1.73 11.33
C PRO A 108 -11.37 2.71 11.96
N PHE A 109 -10.64 3.50 11.17
CA PHE A 109 -9.65 4.45 11.68
C PHE A 109 -10.23 5.87 11.85
N ILE A 110 -11.23 6.22 11.04
CA ILE A 110 -11.81 7.58 11.01
C ILE A 110 -13.16 7.69 11.74
N ASP A 111 -13.89 6.59 11.91
CA ASP A 111 -15.12 6.54 12.72
C ASP A 111 -14.79 6.11 14.15
N SER A 112 -14.86 7.05 15.09
CA SER A 112 -14.57 6.82 16.51
C SER A 112 -15.52 5.84 17.21
N ASN A 113 -16.60 5.42 16.55
CA ASN A 113 -17.56 4.44 17.09
C ASN A 113 -17.38 3.03 16.51
N LEU A 114 -16.45 2.83 15.57
CA LEU A 114 -16.23 1.54 14.92
C LEU A 114 -14.87 0.97 15.30
N ALA A 115 -14.86 -0.08 16.12
CA ALA A 115 -13.64 -0.80 16.43
C ALA A 115 -13.12 -1.58 15.21
N TYR A 116 -11.80 -1.75 15.11
CA TYR A 116 -11.18 -2.50 14.02
C TYR A 116 -11.69 -3.93 13.91
N GLU A 117 -11.88 -4.62 15.03
CA GLU A 117 -12.35 -6.02 15.09
C GLU A 117 -13.80 -6.16 14.62
N GLU A 118 -14.61 -5.12 14.83
CA GLU A 118 -16.02 -5.08 14.44
C GLU A 118 -16.22 -4.68 12.97
N ALA A 119 -15.23 -4.00 12.38
CA ALA A 119 -15.24 -3.63 10.99
C ALA A 119 -15.20 -4.87 10.08
N ARG A 120 -16.05 -4.84 9.05
CA ARG A 120 -16.15 -5.89 8.04
C ARG A 120 -15.04 -5.74 7.01
N GLU A 121 -14.53 -6.86 6.56
CA GLU A 121 -13.71 -6.89 5.35
C GLU A 121 -14.53 -6.51 4.12
N ILE A 122 -13.87 -5.92 3.13
CA ILE A 122 -14.48 -5.54 1.87
C ILE A 122 -14.71 -6.81 1.04
N PRO A 123 -15.96 -7.17 0.72
CA PRO A 123 -16.27 -8.42 0.05
C PRO A 123 -15.79 -8.39 -1.42
N TYR A 124 -15.36 -9.56 -1.92
CA TYR A 124 -14.90 -9.75 -3.31
C TYR A 124 -13.61 -9.00 -3.69
N HIS A 125 -12.90 -8.46 -2.70
CA HIS A 125 -11.62 -7.78 -2.87
C HIS A 125 -10.62 -8.34 -1.86
N ASN A 126 -9.34 -8.33 -2.24
CA ASN A 126 -8.21 -8.71 -1.38
C ASN A 126 -7.22 -7.55 -1.31
N TYR A 127 -7.69 -6.37 -0.90
CA TYR A 127 -6.80 -5.22 -0.80
C TYR A 127 -5.73 -5.50 0.26
N TYR A 128 -4.48 -5.33 -0.16
CA TYR A 128 -3.33 -5.41 0.70
C TYR A 128 -3.13 -4.09 1.44
N ALA A 129 -3.46 -2.95 0.83
CA ALA A 129 -3.39 -1.66 1.50
C ALA A 129 -4.55 -0.74 1.12
N THR A 130 -4.96 0.10 2.07
CA THR A 130 -5.87 1.23 1.84
C THR A 130 -5.18 2.53 2.20
N GLY A 131 -5.21 3.52 1.30
CA GLY A 131 -4.76 4.88 1.56
C GLY A 131 -5.93 5.81 1.88
N PHE A 132 -5.74 6.78 2.76
CA PHE A 132 -6.72 7.80 3.14
C PHE A 132 -6.05 9.18 3.27
N LEU A 133 -6.70 10.22 2.79
CA LEU A 133 -6.30 11.62 2.98
C LEU A 133 -7.54 12.51 3.11
N GLU A 134 -7.63 13.28 4.20
CA GLU A 134 -8.52 14.43 4.34
C GLU A 134 -7.72 15.70 4.00
N THR A 135 -8.02 16.37 2.90
CA THR A 135 -7.33 17.62 2.54
C THR A 135 -7.77 18.79 3.42
N THR A 136 -7.04 19.90 3.40
CA THR A 136 -7.46 21.16 4.07
C THR A 136 -8.78 21.73 3.58
N GLU A 137 -9.19 21.36 2.37
CA GLU A 137 -10.50 21.73 1.80
C GLU A 137 -11.62 20.78 2.27
N ASN A 138 -11.34 19.86 3.20
CA ASN A 138 -12.23 18.79 3.66
C ASN A 138 -12.66 17.86 2.51
N VAL A 139 -11.76 17.63 1.56
CA VAL A 139 -11.96 16.64 0.50
C VAL A 139 -11.32 15.34 0.94
N ARG A 140 -12.13 14.27 0.98
CA ARG A 140 -11.66 12.91 1.26
C ARG A 140 -11.18 12.23 -0.01
N LYS A 141 -9.99 11.65 0.05
CA LYS A 141 -9.45 10.76 -0.97
C LYS A 141 -9.14 9.41 -0.34
N THR A 142 -9.51 8.35 -1.04
CA THR A 142 -9.22 6.96 -0.65
C THR A 142 -8.62 6.23 -1.85
N TRP A 143 -7.62 5.39 -1.60
CA TRP A 143 -6.99 4.52 -2.60
C TRP A 143 -6.96 3.10 -2.08
N THR A 144 -7.05 2.12 -2.96
CA THR A 144 -6.93 0.71 -2.60
C THR A 144 -5.89 0.04 -3.48
N PHE A 145 -5.10 -0.86 -2.87
CA PHE A 145 -3.99 -1.52 -3.53
C PHE A 145 -4.10 -3.03 -3.30
N ASP A 146 -4.34 -3.75 -4.38
CA ASP A 146 -4.23 -5.20 -4.50
C ASP A 146 -2.80 -5.60 -4.92
N LEU A 147 -2.40 -6.83 -4.58
CA LEU A 147 -1.15 -7.39 -5.08
C LEU A 147 -1.34 -7.89 -6.51
N TYR A 148 -0.27 -7.88 -7.30
CA TYR A 148 -0.31 -8.48 -8.64
C TYR A 148 -0.74 -9.96 -8.56
N ASN A 149 -1.78 -10.33 -9.31
CA ASN A 149 -2.43 -11.64 -9.27
C ASN A 149 -2.90 -12.11 -7.88
N ASP A 150 -3.12 -11.21 -6.92
CA ASP A 150 -3.47 -11.53 -5.52
C ASP A 150 -2.42 -12.41 -4.81
N GLU A 151 -1.18 -12.45 -5.30
CA GLU A 151 -0.12 -13.31 -4.76
C GLU A 151 0.76 -12.56 -3.75
N VAL A 152 0.80 -13.07 -2.51
CA VAL A 152 1.68 -12.57 -1.44
C VAL A 152 3.09 -13.11 -1.64
N ASN A 153 3.94 -12.32 -2.30
CA ASN A 153 5.36 -12.57 -2.44
C ASN A 153 6.15 -11.24 -2.39
N GLU A 154 7.46 -11.35 -2.16
CA GLU A 154 8.35 -10.19 -1.97
C GLU A 154 8.33 -9.22 -3.16
N GLU A 155 8.30 -9.73 -4.39
CA GLU A 155 8.34 -8.92 -5.61
C GLU A 155 7.05 -8.09 -5.77
N ASN A 156 5.89 -8.73 -5.58
CA ASN A 156 4.58 -8.07 -5.64
C ASN A 156 4.40 -7.04 -4.52
N ILE A 157 4.90 -7.33 -3.32
CA ILE A 157 4.84 -6.38 -2.19
C ILE A 157 5.69 -5.14 -2.51
N LYS A 158 6.90 -5.32 -3.05
CA LYS A 158 7.79 -4.21 -3.42
C LYS A 158 7.22 -3.37 -4.57
N GLU A 159 6.59 -4.00 -5.56
CA GLU A 159 5.84 -3.29 -6.61
C GLU A 159 4.70 -2.46 -6.03
N LEU A 160 3.91 -3.03 -5.12
CA LEU A 160 2.79 -2.34 -4.49
C LEU A 160 3.27 -1.08 -3.76
N PHE A 161 4.41 -1.16 -3.06
CA PHE A 161 5.01 0.02 -2.43
C PHE A 161 5.43 1.08 -3.45
N SER A 162 5.94 0.71 -4.62
CA SER A 162 6.20 1.68 -5.70
C SER A 162 4.95 2.46 -6.11
N ARG A 163 3.79 1.79 -6.21
CA ARG A 163 2.49 2.46 -6.48
C ARG A 163 2.06 3.36 -5.32
N ILE A 164 2.29 2.95 -4.08
CA ILE A 164 2.00 3.78 -2.90
C ILE A 164 2.87 5.05 -2.90
N PHE A 165 4.18 4.94 -3.14
CA PHE A 165 5.08 6.10 -3.17
C PHE A 165 4.71 7.10 -4.26
N LYS A 166 4.36 6.60 -5.45
CA LYS A 166 3.80 7.45 -6.51
C LYS A 166 2.52 8.16 -6.06
N THR A 167 1.64 7.45 -5.36
CA THR A 167 0.39 8.03 -4.82
C THR A 167 0.66 9.15 -3.82
N ILE A 168 1.67 8.98 -2.95
CA ILE A 168 2.12 10.00 -1.99
C ILE A 168 2.63 11.24 -2.73
N GLU A 169 3.49 11.08 -3.73
CA GLU A 169 4.03 12.22 -4.51
C GLU A 169 2.94 13.00 -5.25
N GLU A 170 1.95 12.31 -5.81
CA GLU A 170 0.82 12.93 -6.51
C GLU A 170 -0.22 13.56 -5.56
N ASN A 171 -0.20 13.19 -4.28
CA ASN A 171 -1.15 13.66 -3.27
C ASN A 171 -0.41 14.10 -1.99
N PRO A 172 0.48 15.10 -2.08
CA PRO A 172 1.21 15.58 -0.93
C PRO A 172 0.21 16.15 0.09
N GLY A 173 0.44 15.82 1.35
CA GLY A 173 -0.20 16.56 2.42
C GLY A 173 0.23 18.01 2.43
N ASN A 174 -0.64 18.91 2.92
CA ASN A 174 -0.51 20.37 2.91
C ASN A 174 0.90 20.92 2.59
N ALA A 175 1.02 21.50 1.39
CA ALA A 175 2.08 22.39 0.93
C ALA A 175 3.39 21.77 0.39
N LEU A 176 3.41 21.56 -0.93
CA LEU A 176 4.44 22.18 -1.79
C LEU A 176 4.00 23.59 -2.23
N LEU A 177 3.31 24.32 -1.36
CA LEU A 177 3.03 25.75 -1.53
C LEU A 177 4.04 26.51 -0.68
N ASP A 178 5.28 26.51 -1.13
CA ASP A 178 6.27 27.58 -0.96
C ASP A 178 7.21 27.57 -2.17
#